data_AF-A0A0B2PNP1-F1
#
_entry.id   AF-A0A0B2PNP1-F1
#
_cell.length_a   1.000
_cell.length_b   1.000
_cell.length_c   1.000
_cell.angle_alpha   90.00
_cell.angle_beta   90.00
_cell.angle_gamma   90.00
#
_symmetry.space_group_name_H-M   'P 1'
#
loop_
_entity.id
_entity.type
_entity.pdbx_description
1 polymer ?
#
loop_
_entity_poly.entity_id
_entity_poly.type
_entity_poly.pdbx_seq_one_letter_code
_entity_poly.pdbx_strand_id
1 'polypeptide(L)'
;MEHQKSGSKLTRNHSSLLRSSVHNLSSIITQHEHEQQLLLDVHDDDDKNKKPKKPRRPTRKAVAAKRVREGVEFYSNGDFYEGEFHKGRSNGSGVYHYFVNGRYEGDWVDGRYDGYGIESWARGSRYRGQYRQGLRHGYGVYRFYTGDSYSGEWCNGQSHGVGLQTCSDASCYIGQFKYGVKHGLGCYHFRNGDRYAGEYFGDKIHGFGVYHFTNGHYYEGAWHEGRRQGIGSYTFRNGDRRCGEWDAGTLKQSLPPLSDVVLRAVQAARKTAENAINLKRVDDQVNKAVIAASKAATAARVAAVKAVQNRMDGKFCDTDV
;
A
#
# COMPACT_ATOMS: atom_id res chain seq x y z
N MET A 1 -32.84 -28.10 21.74
CA MET A 1 -32.80 -28.63 20.38
C MET A 1 -32.36 -27.51 19.45
N GLU A 2 -31.14 -27.67 18.91
CA GLU A 2 -30.63 -27.24 17.59
C GLU A 2 -31.18 -25.92 17.00
N HIS A 3 -30.37 -24.89 16.73
CA HIS A 3 -29.30 -24.95 15.73
C HIS A 3 -28.00 -24.28 16.18
N GLN A 4 -27.04 -25.14 16.50
CA GLN A 4 -25.62 -24.85 16.48
C GLN A 4 -25.14 -24.91 15.02
N LYS A 5 -25.35 -23.84 14.24
CA LYS A 5 -24.68 -23.63 12.95
C LYS A 5 -24.42 -22.14 12.74
N SER A 6 -23.39 -21.64 13.41
CA SER A 6 -22.57 -20.56 12.86
C SER A 6 -21.12 -20.88 13.19
N GLY A 7 -20.64 -21.98 12.60
CA GLY A 7 -19.25 -21.97 12.17
C GLY A 7 -19.19 -20.87 11.11
N SER A 8 -18.68 -19.71 11.47
CA SER A 8 -18.25 -18.70 10.52
C SER A 8 -17.18 -19.36 9.66
N LYS A 9 -17.64 -19.99 8.56
CA LYS A 9 -16.81 -20.45 7.47
C LYS A 9 -15.85 -19.31 7.16
N LEU A 10 -14.57 -19.63 7.33
CA LEU A 10 -13.37 -18.90 6.92
C LEU A 10 -13.69 -17.49 6.40
N THR A 11 -13.39 -16.48 7.21
CA THR A 11 -12.93 -15.21 6.63
C THR A 11 -11.84 -15.60 5.64
N ARG A 12 -12.14 -15.51 4.35
CA ARG A 12 -11.18 -15.78 3.30
C ARG A 12 -9.96 -14.91 3.63
N ASN A 13 -8.81 -15.54 3.88
CA ASN A 13 -7.60 -14.92 4.43
C ASN A 13 -6.99 -14.00 3.34
N HIS A 14 -7.69 -12.91 3.03
CA HIS A 14 -7.34 -11.95 1.99
C HIS A 14 -6.19 -11.01 2.42
N SER A 15 -5.69 -11.13 3.65
CA SER A 15 -4.46 -10.43 4.06
C SER A 15 -3.21 -10.94 3.34
N SER A 16 -3.24 -12.19 2.85
CA SER A 16 -2.22 -12.69 1.92
C SER A 16 -2.10 -11.80 0.67
N LEU A 17 -3.20 -11.20 0.21
CA LEU A 17 -3.23 -10.38 -1.00
C LEU A 17 -2.56 -9.00 -0.83
N LEU A 18 -2.52 -8.46 0.39
CA LEU A 18 -1.81 -7.21 0.71
C LEU A 18 -0.33 -7.44 1.09
N ARG A 19 0.03 -8.69 1.42
CA ARG A 19 1.41 -9.14 1.65
C ARG A 19 2.12 -9.57 0.36
N SER A 20 1.38 -10.11 -0.62
CA SER A 20 1.94 -10.60 -1.89
C SER A 20 1.94 -9.51 -2.97
N SER A 21 2.94 -8.64 -2.94
CA SER A 21 3.47 -8.02 -4.16
C SER A 21 4.96 -7.71 -4.01
N VAL A 22 5.67 -8.48 -3.19
CA VAL A 22 7.13 -8.40 -3.06
C VAL A 22 7.81 -9.32 -4.09
N HIS A 23 7.08 -10.31 -4.64
CA HIS A 23 7.66 -11.37 -5.49
C HIS A 23 7.87 -11.00 -6.96
N ASN A 24 7.53 -9.78 -7.41
CA ASN A 24 7.89 -9.29 -8.75
C ASN A 24 8.78 -8.04 -8.73
N LEU A 25 9.10 -7.49 -7.55
CA LEU A 25 10.08 -6.41 -7.43
C LEU A 25 11.51 -6.93 -7.30
N SER A 26 11.67 -8.24 -7.07
CA SER A 26 12.99 -8.89 -7.11
C SER A 26 13.60 -8.89 -8.51
N SER A 27 12.84 -8.86 -9.61
CA SER A 27 13.48 -8.82 -10.93
C SER A 27 14.22 -7.49 -11.19
N ILE A 28 13.66 -6.36 -10.78
CA ILE A 28 14.30 -5.03 -10.91
C ILE A 28 15.46 -4.86 -9.92
N ILE A 29 15.34 -5.39 -8.69
CA ILE A 29 16.38 -5.26 -7.66
C ILE A 29 17.54 -6.25 -7.91
N THR A 30 17.25 -7.48 -8.35
CA THR A 30 18.24 -8.56 -8.41
C THR A 30 19.03 -8.57 -9.73
N GLN A 31 18.55 -7.99 -10.82
CA GLN A 31 19.36 -7.89 -12.06
C GLN A 31 20.36 -6.73 -12.03
N HIS A 32 20.07 -5.64 -11.30
CA HIS A 32 20.97 -4.48 -11.23
C HIS A 32 22.19 -4.71 -10.31
N GLU A 33 22.14 -5.70 -9.41
CA GLU A 33 23.29 -6.11 -8.58
C GLU A 33 24.23 -7.08 -9.32
N HIS A 34 23.74 -7.82 -10.32
CA HIS A 34 24.51 -8.90 -10.93
C HIS A 34 25.42 -8.49 -12.10
N GLU A 35 25.27 -7.29 -12.66
CA GLU A 35 26.10 -6.77 -13.75
C GLU A 35 27.22 -5.80 -13.31
N GLN A 36 27.43 -5.59 -12.00
CA GLN A 36 28.41 -4.61 -11.49
C GLN A 36 29.71 -5.19 -10.90
N GLN A 37 30.02 -6.48 -11.07
CA GLN A 37 31.23 -7.08 -10.48
C GLN A 37 32.32 -7.51 -11.49
N LEU A 38 32.48 -6.82 -12.61
CA LEU A 38 33.57 -7.09 -13.57
C LEU A 38 34.03 -5.81 -14.30
N LEU A 39 34.93 -5.04 -13.67
CA LEU A 39 36.03 -4.28 -14.31
C LEU A 39 36.92 -3.56 -13.28
N LEU A 40 37.90 -4.33 -12.81
CA LEU A 40 39.30 -4.07 -12.41
C LEU A 40 39.77 -2.71 -11.84
N ASP A 41 40.56 -2.87 -10.77
CA ASP A 41 41.57 -1.99 -10.20
C ASP A 41 42.67 -1.54 -11.19
N VAL A 42 43.26 -0.36 -10.94
CA VAL A 42 44.65 -0.04 -10.52
C VAL A 42 45.13 1.29 -11.16
N HIS A 43 45.45 2.32 -10.35
CA HIS A 43 46.76 3.00 -10.27
C HIS A 43 46.75 4.25 -9.37
N ASP A 44 47.68 4.24 -8.40
CA ASP A 44 48.23 5.37 -7.67
C ASP A 44 49.06 6.27 -8.60
N ASP A 45 49.04 7.59 -8.38
CA ASP A 45 50.26 8.39 -8.18
C ASP A 45 49.96 9.85 -7.78
N ASP A 46 50.78 10.35 -6.85
CA ASP A 46 50.91 11.72 -6.35
C ASP A 46 51.23 12.73 -7.47
N ASP A 47 50.67 13.96 -7.44
CA ASP A 47 51.49 15.18 -7.54
C ASP A 47 50.76 16.47 -7.11
N LYS A 48 51.48 17.28 -6.34
CA LYS A 48 51.12 18.63 -5.88
C LYS A 48 51.63 19.66 -6.89
N ASN A 49 50.76 20.46 -7.51
CA ASN A 49 51.12 21.87 -7.78
C ASN A 49 49.93 22.77 -8.16
N LYS A 50 49.71 23.83 -7.37
CA LYS A 50 48.82 24.96 -7.69
C LYS A 50 49.65 26.12 -8.24
N LYS A 51 49.37 26.57 -9.47
CA LYS A 51 49.77 27.90 -9.99
C LYS A 51 48.64 28.56 -10.81
N PRO A 52 48.61 29.90 -10.92
CA PRO A 52 47.37 30.68 -10.98
C PRO A 52 46.82 30.91 -12.40
N LYS A 53 45.50 31.13 -12.46
CA LYS A 53 44.71 31.38 -13.68
C LYS A 53 44.99 32.77 -14.27
N LYS A 54 45.27 32.85 -15.58
CA LYS A 54 45.20 34.09 -16.39
C LYS A 54 43.79 34.26 -16.99
N PRO A 55 43.26 35.49 -17.12
CA PRO A 55 41.91 35.70 -17.64
C PRO A 55 41.86 35.50 -19.16
N ARG A 56 40.98 34.61 -19.62
CA ARG A 56 40.67 34.42 -21.05
C ARG A 56 39.49 35.31 -21.46
N ARG A 57 39.63 35.94 -22.63
CA ARG A 57 38.68 36.81 -23.34
C ARG A 57 37.27 36.20 -23.47
N PRO A 58 36.22 37.03 -23.62
CA PRO A 58 34.85 36.55 -23.73
C PRO A 58 34.65 35.80 -25.06
N THR A 59 34.48 34.48 -24.97
CA THR A 59 34.10 33.64 -26.11
C THR A 59 32.59 33.74 -26.34
N ARG A 60 32.21 33.86 -27.62
CA ARG A 60 30.84 33.85 -28.17
C ARG A 60 29.94 32.88 -27.38
N LYS A 61 28.74 33.34 -26.99
CA LYS A 61 27.68 32.47 -26.45
C LYS A 61 27.44 31.33 -27.43
N ALA A 62 27.94 30.14 -27.11
CA ALA A 62 27.49 28.92 -27.73
C ALA A 62 26.01 28.80 -27.41
N VAL A 63 25.17 28.75 -28.44
CA VAL A 63 23.78 28.33 -28.29
C VAL A 63 23.87 26.89 -27.79
N ALA A 64 23.60 26.69 -26.50
CA ALA A 64 23.61 25.35 -25.92
C ALA A 64 22.63 24.50 -26.74
N ALA A 65 23.16 23.51 -27.47
CA ALA A 65 22.34 22.58 -28.22
C ALA A 65 21.29 22.01 -27.26
N LYS A 66 20.02 22.02 -27.68
CA LYS A 66 18.91 21.53 -26.88
C LYS A 66 19.13 20.05 -26.61
N ARG A 67 19.69 19.74 -25.44
CA ARG A 67 20.03 18.37 -25.03
C ARG A 67 18.77 17.52 -24.99
N VAL A 68 18.79 16.43 -25.74
CA VAL A 68 17.71 15.45 -25.77
C VAL A 68 17.86 14.55 -24.55
N ARG A 69 16.87 14.59 -23.65
CA ARG A 69 16.86 13.78 -22.41
C ARG A 69 15.97 12.56 -22.57
N GLU A 70 15.06 12.58 -23.53
CA GLU A 70 14.09 11.53 -23.78
C GLU A 70 14.68 10.46 -24.71
N GLY A 71 14.70 9.20 -24.27
CA GLY A 71 15.28 8.07 -24.99
C GLY A 71 14.50 6.77 -24.77
N VAL A 72 14.89 5.74 -25.52
CA VAL A 72 14.31 4.39 -25.42
C VAL A 72 15.42 3.38 -25.15
N GLU A 73 15.25 2.59 -24.10
CA GLU A 73 16.18 1.52 -23.69
C GLU A 73 15.46 0.17 -23.73
N PHE A 74 16.10 -0.82 -24.36
CA PHE A 74 15.60 -2.20 -24.43
C PHE A 74 16.46 -3.08 -23.55
N TYR A 75 15.81 -3.95 -22.77
CA TYR A 75 16.48 -4.89 -21.88
C TYR A 75 16.46 -6.30 -22.47
N SER A 76 17.43 -7.14 -22.07
CA SER A 76 17.61 -8.51 -22.57
C SER A 76 16.43 -9.43 -22.24
N ASN A 77 15.66 -9.11 -21.21
CA ASN A 77 14.46 -9.83 -20.78
C ASN A 77 13.20 -9.48 -21.62
N GLY A 78 13.32 -8.58 -22.60
CA GLY A 78 12.21 -8.10 -23.44
C GLY A 78 11.46 -6.91 -22.87
N ASP A 79 11.81 -6.44 -21.67
CA ASP A 79 11.29 -5.19 -21.11
C ASP A 79 11.88 -4.00 -21.87
N PHE A 80 11.21 -2.85 -21.79
CA PHE A 80 11.74 -1.61 -22.31
C PHE A 80 11.25 -0.39 -21.55
N TYR A 81 12.08 0.65 -21.57
CA TYR A 81 11.80 1.94 -20.98
C TYR A 81 11.73 3.01 -22.05
N GLU A 82 10.74 3.90 -21.94
CA GLU A 82 10.58 5.09 -22.77
C GLU A 82 10.38 6.31 -21.87
N GLY A 83 11.33 7.23 -21.88
CA GLY A 83 11.21 8.41 -21.02
C GLY A 83 12.51 9.19 -20.88
N GLU A 84 12.57 10.00 -19.83
CA GLU A 84 13.69 10.87 -19.53
C GLU A 84 14.86 10.10 -18.88
N PHE A 85 16.08 10.53 -19.20
CA PHE A 85 17.34 10.01 -18.66
C PHE A 85 18.19 11.12 -18.02
N HIS A 86 18.97 10.75 -17.01
CA HIS A 86 20.05 11.53 -16.42
C HIS A 86 21.21 10.59 -16.06
N LYS A 87 22.44 10.90 -16.49
CA LYS A 87 23.66 10.09 -16.26
C LYS A 87 23.48 8.62 -16.62
N GLY A 88 22.86 8.38 -17.78
CA GLY A 88 22.60 7.03 -18.29
C GLY A 88 21.55 6.24 -17.50
N ARG A 89 20.82 6.86 -16.58
CA ARG A 89 19.76 6.21 -15.80
C ARG A 89 18.40 6.85 -16.06
N SER A 90 17.33 6.07 -15.99
CA SER A 90 15.97 6.61 -16.03
C SER A 90 15.76 7.58 -14.86
N ASN A 91 15.32 8.80 -15.19
CA ASN A 91 15.17 9.88 -14.23
C ASN A 91 14.15 10.89 -14.76
N GLY A 92 13.23 11.37 -13.92
CA GLY A 92 12.13 12.23 -14.34
C GLY A 92 10.88 11.41 -14.72
N SER A 93 10.30 11.67 -15.88
CA SER A 93 9.06 11.03 -16.33
C SER A 93 9.32 9.91 -17.33
N GLY A 94 8.69 8.74 -17.15
CA GLY A 94 8.83 7.65 -18.11
C GLY A 94 7.88 6.47 -17.91
N VAL A 95 7.77 5.67 -18.96
CA VAL A 95 6.96 4.46 -19.02
C VAL A 95 7.89 3.26 -19.11
N TYR A 96 7.67 2.28 -18.24
CA TYR A 96 8.35 0.99 -18.30
C TYR A 96 7.35 -0.09 -18.66
N HIS A 97 7.67 -0.84 -19.70
CA HIS A 97 6.89 -1.95 -20.19
C HIS A 97 7.53 -3.25 -19.72
N TYR A 98 6.79 -3.98 -18.88
CA TYR A 98 7.16 -5.34 -18.51
C TYR A 98 6.64 -6.28 -19.58
N PHE A 99 7.53 -7.05 -20.20
CA PHE A 99 7.17 -8.05 -21.19
C PHE A 99 6.12 -9.00 -20.61
N VAL A 100 4.93 -9.01 -21.23
CA VAL A 100 3.74 -9.79 -20.83
C VAL A 100 3.13 -9.43 -19.46
N ASN A 101 3.86 -8.75 -18.56
CA ASN A 101 3.52 -8.63 -17.14
C ASN A 101 2.89 -7.30 -16.74
N GLY A 102 2.85 -6.30 -17.62
CA GLY A 102 2.17 -5.02 -17.37
C GLY A 102 3.02 -3.80 -17.72
N ARG A 103 2.76 -2.68 -17.05
CA ARG A 103 3.56 -1.46 -17.20
C ARG A 103 3.51 -0.55 -15.97
N TYR A 104 4.56 0.23 -15.80
CA TYR A 104 4.61 1.37 -14.88
C TYR A 104 4.63 2.68 -15.67
N GLU A 105 3.87 3.66 -15.21
CA GLU A 105 3.79 5.01 -15.78
C GLU A 105 3.93 6.03 -14.64
N GLY A 106 5.02 6.77 -14.56
CA GLY A 106 5.21 7.73 -13.48
C GLY A 106 6.59 8.33 -13.37
N ASP A 107 6.90 8.74 -12.13
CA ASP A 107 8.14 9.41 -11.75
C ASP A 107 9.27 8.40 -11.50
N TRP A 108 10.50 8.82 -11.82
CA TRP A 108 11.73 8.04 -11.75
C TRP A 108 12.86 8.84 -11.13
N VAL A 109 13.65 8.18 -10.29
CA VAL A 109 14.91 8.69 -9.77
C VAL A 109 15.93 7.58 -9.80
N ASP A 110 17.03 7.83 -10.51
CA ASP A 110 18.22 6.95 -10.60
C ASP A 110 17.88 5.47 -10.86
N GLY A 111 17.03 5.20 -11.84
CA GLY A 111 16.66 3.83 -12.22
C GLY A 111 15.46 3.26 -11.47
N ARG A 112 14.88 3.97 -10.49
CA ARG A 112 13.84 3.44 -9.60
C ARG A 112 12.57 4.29 -9.64
N TYR A 113 11.43 3.63 -9.39
CA TYR A 113 10.17 4.32 -9.12
C TYR A 113 10.30 5.14 -7.85
N ASP A 114 10.18 6.46 -7.95
CA ASP A 114 10.24 7.35 -6.79
C ASP A 114 9.43 8.63 -7.08
N GLY A 115 8.46 8.93 -6.22
CA GLY A 115 7.45 9.96 -6.48
C GLY A 115 6.06 9.35 -6.69
N TYR A 116 5.39 9.70 -7.78
CA TYR A 116 4.02 9.27 -8.08
C TYR A 116 3.96 8.44 -9.35
N GLY A 117 3.10 7.43 -9.35
CA GLY A 117 2.97 6.58 -10.53
C GLY A 117 1.76 5.67 -10.51
N ILE A 118 1.56 5.06 -11.66
CA ILE A 118 0.52 4.07 -11.90
C ILE A 118 1.19 2.80 -12.40
N GLU A 119 1.01 1.72 -11.65
CA GLU A 119 1.42 0.39 -12.07
C GLU A 119 0.17 -0.41 -12.44
N SER A 120 0.19 -1.01 -13.62
CA SER A 120 -0.89 -1.87 -14.13
C SER A 120 -0.29 -3.23 -14.43
N TRP A 121 -0.86 -4.29 -13.86
CA TRP A 121 -0.39 -5.66 -14.06
C TRP A 121 -1.23 -6.40 -15.10
N ALA A 122 -0.67 -7.47 -15.65
CA ALA A 122 -1.42 -8.46 -16.41
C ALA A 122 -2.67 -8.91 -15.63
N ARG A 123 -3.78 -9.14 -16.35
CA ARG A 123 -5.11 -9.47 -15.81
C ARG A 123 -5.87 -8.32 -15.13
N GLY A 124 -5.33 -7.11 -15.06
CA GLY A 124 -6.10 -5.90 -14.76
C GLY A 124 -6.02 -5.37 -13.32
N SER A 125 -5.16 -5.94 -12.46
CA SER A 125 -4.83 -5.28 -11.20
C SER A 125 -4.14 -3.94 -11.47
N ARG A 126 -4.33 -2.95 -10.58
CA ARG A 126 -3.75 -1.62 -10.76
C ARG A 126 -3.51 -0.89 -9.44
N TYR A 127 -2.37 -0.23 -9.35
CA TYR A 127 -2.01 0.67 -8.25
C TYR A 127 -1.93 2.09 -8.78
N ARG A 128 -2.37 3.05 -7.95
CA ARG A 128 -2.21 4.48 -8.20
C ARG A 128 -1.83 5.14 -6.89
N GLY A 129 -0.66 5.74 -6.83
CA GLY A 129 -0.22 6.39 -5.61
C GLY A 129 1.26 6.71 -5.61
N GLN A 130 1.80 6.76 -4.41
CA GLN A 130 3.19 7.12 -4.15
C GLN A 130 4.11 5.89 -4.15
N TYR A 131 5.36 6.15 -4.53
CA TYR A 131 6.49 5.23 -4.55
C TYR A 131 7.70 5.88 -3.89
N ARG A 132 8.56 5.06 -3.32
CA ARG A 132 9.87 5.44 -2.81
C ARG A 132 10.83 4.28 -3.02
N GLN A 133 11.94 4.52 -3.71
CA GLN A 133 12.98 3.52 -3.97
C GLN A 133 12.45 2.20 -4.56
N GLY A 134 11.52 2.29 -5.52
CA GLY A 134 10.91 1.15 -6.20
C GLY A 134 9.72 0.51 -5.45
N LEU A 135 9.46 0.92 -4.21
CA LEU A 135 8.40 0.34 -3.38
C LEU A 135 7.22 1.29 -3.22
N ARG A 136 6.00 0.75 -3.21
CA ARG A 136 4.80 1.51 -2.83
C ARG A 136 4.99 2.09 -1.42
N HIS A 137 4.77 3.38 -1.27
CA HIS A 137 5.01 4.09 -0.02
C HIS A 137 4.04 5.27 0.09
N GLY A 138 3.78 5.77 1.30
CA GLY A 138 2.90 6.93 1.48
C GLY A 138 1.43 6.58 1.23
N TYR A 139 0.75 7.27 0.31
CA TYR A 139 -0.68 7.07 0.06
C TYR A 139 -0.96 6.51 -1.33
N GLY A 140 -1.94 5.62 -1.43
CA GLY A 140 -2.33 5.07 -2.72
C GLY A 140 -3.53 4.13 -2.67
N VAL A 141 -4.02 3.78 -3.85
CA VAL A 141 -5.11 2.85 -4.07
C VAL A 141 -4.61 1.68 -4.90
N TYR A 142 -4.82 0.47 -4.38
CA TYR A 142 -4.62 -0.78 -5.10
C TYR A 142 -5.96 -1.44 -5.38
N ARG A 143 -6.27 -1.71 -6.65
CA ARG A 143 -7.43 -2.46 -7.08
C ARG A 143 -6.99 -3.80 -7.64
N PHE A 144 -7.46 -4.88 -7.03
CA PHE A 144 -7.21 -6.24 -7.48
C PHE A 144 -8.11 -6.55 -8.68
N TYR A 145 -7.61 -7.37 -9.62
CA TYR A 145 -8.43 -7.88 -10.73
C TYR A 145 -9.64 -8.69 -10.24
N THR A 146 -9.59 -9.24 -9.03
CA THR A 146 -10.69 -9.99 -8.39
C THR A 146 -11.83 -9.09 -7.92
N GLY A 147 -11.67 -7.77 -7.99
CA GLY A 147 -12.65 -6.78 -7.54
C GLY A 147 -12.40 -6.24 -6.14
N ASP A 148 -11.53 -6.88 -5.35
CA ASP A 148 -11.11 -6.37 -4.05
C ASP A 148 -10.31 -5.06 -4.23
N SER A 149 -10.28 -4.22 -3.21
CA SER A 149 -9.47 -3.00 -3.24
C SER A 149 -8.97 -2.60 -1.86
N TYR A 150 -7.85 -1.87 -1.84
CA TYR A 150 -7.32 -1.21 -0.67
C TYR A 150 -6.99 0.24 -1.02
N SER A 151 -7.38 1.15 -0.13
CA SER A 151 -7.15 2.59 -0.24
C SER A 151 -6.64 3.09 1.11
N GLY A 152 -5.44 3.64 1.17
CA GLY A 152 -4.89 4.12 2.43
C GLY A 152 -3.39 4.32 2.40
N GLU A 153 -2.81 4.19 3.57
CA GLU A 153 -1.37 4.30 3.79
C GLU A 153 -0.60 3.03 3.39
N TRP A 154 0.64 3.23 2.96
CA TRP A 154 1.57 2.22 2.46
C TRP A 154 2.96 2.45 3.04
N CYS A 155 3.63 1.38 3.41
CA CYS A 155 5.02 1.42 3.85
C CYS A 155 5.77 0.20 3.29
N ASN A 156 6.84 0.47 2.54
CA ASN A 156 7.75 -0.53 1.96
C ASN A 156 6.98 -1.65 1.24
N GLY A 157 6.07 -1.26 0.35
CA GLY A 157 5.29 -2.19 -0.47
C GLY A 157 4.06 -2.79 0.20
N GLN A 158 3.84 -2.58 1.51
CA GLN A 158 2.75 -3.20 2.27
C GLN A 158 1.75 -2.16 2.77
N SER A 159 0.48 -2.55 2.94
CA SER A 159 -0.49 -1.70 3.64
C SER A 159 -0.04 -1.47 5.10
N HIS A 160 -0.18 -0.23 5.54
CA HIS A 160 0.24 0.23 6.86
C HIS A 160 -0.64 1.40 7.26
N GLY A 161 -0.61 1.83 8.54
CA GLY A 161 -1.35 3.03 8.97
C GLY A 161 -2.86 2.85 8.84
N VAL A 162 -3.58 3.90 8.50
CA VAL A 162 -5.04 3.86 8.31
C VAL A 162 -5.38 3.55 6.86
N GLY A 163 -6.37 2.67 6.66
CA GLY A 163 -6.88 2.36 5.33
C GLY A 163 -8.28 1.78 5.32
N LEU A 164 -8.83 1.74 4.11
CA LEU A 164 -10.09 1.10 3.74
C LEU A 164 -9.79 -0.09 2.83
N GLN A 165 -10.18 -1.29 3.27
CA GLN A 165 -10.23 -2.49 2.45
C GLN A 165 -11.69 -2.76 2.07
N THR A 166 -11.97 -2.88 0.77
CA THR A 166 -13.27 -3.32 0.26
C THR A 166 -13.13 -4.66 -0.44
N CYS A 167 -14.01 -5.60 -0.15
CA CYS A 167 -14.05 -6.88 -0.83
C CYS A 167 -15.10 -6.88 -1.93
N SER A 168 -14.89 -7.71 -2.94
CA SER A 168 -15.82 -7.97 -4.04
C SER A 168 -17.21 -8.45 -3.59
N ASP A 169 -17.31 -8.99 -2.37
CA ASP A 169 -18.56 -9.41 -1.74
C ASP A 169 -19.28 -8.29 -0.97
N ALA A 170 -18.85 -7.04 -1.17
CA ALA A 170 -19.31 -5.81 -0.52
C ALA A 170 -18.99 -5.69 0.98
N SER A 171 -18.28 -6.65 1.59
CA SER A 171 -17.74 -6.44 2.94
C SER A 171 -16.63 -5.38 2.91
N CYS A 172 -16.47 -4.65 4.02
CA CYS A 172 -15.43 -3.64 4.13
C CYS A 172 -14.84 -3.54 5.54
N TYR A 173 -13.56 -3.17 5.58
CA TYR A 173 -12.84 -2.84 6.80
C TYR A 173 -12.29 -1.43 6.68
N ILE A 174 -12.51 -0.61 7.70
CA ILE A 174 -11.88 0.71 7.84
C ILE A 174 -11.14 0.68 9.17
N GLY A 175 -9.83 0.89 9.15
CA GLY A 175 -9.08 0.85 10.38
C GLY A 175 -7.59 0.86 10.17
N GLN A 176 -6.87 0.52 11.23
CA GLN A 176 -5.43 0.45 11.24
C GLN A 176 -4.93 -0.87 10.62
N PHE A 177 -3.76 -0.77 9.98
CA PHE A 177 -3.00 -1.84 9.36
C PHE A 177 -1.54 -1.79 9.81
N LYS A 178 -0.92 -2.96 9.96
CA LYS A 178 0.50 -3.08 10.26
C LYS A 178 1.07 -4.25 9.45
N TYR A 179 1.95 -3.96 8.50
CA TYR A 179 2.61 -4.97 7.64
C TYR A 179 1.59 -5.91 6.95
N GLY A 180 0.63 -5.31 6.24
CA GLY A 180 -0.31 -6.06 5.41
C GLY A 180 -1.53 -6.64 6.16
N VAL A 181 -1.61 -6.50 7.49
CA VAL A 181 -2.70 -7.08 8.30
C VAL A 181 -3.45 -6.05 9.12
N LYS A 182 -4.73 -6.31 9.38
CA LYS A 182 -5.56 -5.50 10.29
C LYS A 182 -4.97 -5.58 11.69
N HIS A 183 -4.83 -4.43 12.32
CA HIS A 183 -4.19 -4.29 13.62
C HIS A 183 -4.71 -3.05 14.32
N GLY A 184 -4.69 -2.99 15.64
CA GLY A 184 -5.15 -1.83 16.39
C GLY A 184 -6.65 -1.60 16.21
N LEU A 185 -7.08 -0.35 16.05
CA LEU A 185 -8.51 -0.01 15.99
C LEU A 185 -9.08 -0.13 14.58
N GLY A 186 -10.29 -0.67 14.47
CA GLY A 186 -11.01 -0.70 13.20
C GLY A 186 -12.47 -1.10 13.30
N CYS A 187 -13.18 -0.82 12.21
CA CYS A 187 -14.58 -1.13 11.98
C CYS A 187 -14.70 -2.08 10.80
N TYR A 188 -15.49 -3.13 10.95
CA TYR A 188 -15.77 -4.08 9.87
C TYR A 188 -17.27 -4.18 9.63
N HIS A 189 -17.66 -4.05 8.37
CA HIS A 189 -19.01 -4.34 7.89
C HIS A 189 -18.97 -5.66 7.13
N PHE A 190 -19.64 -6.66 7.68
CA PHE A 190 -19.68 -8.00 7.13
C PHE A 190 -20.70 -8.08 6.00
N ARG A 191 -20.47 -9.02 5.06
CA ARG A 191 -21.39 -9.29 3.95
C ARG A 191 -22.80 -9.63 4.40
N ASN A 192 -22.92 -10.33 5.53
CA ASN A 192 -24.22 -10.69 6.10
C ASN A 192 -24.94 -9.49 6.76
N GLY A 193 -24.32 -8.30 6.79
CA GLY A 193 -24.81 -7.06 7.39
C GLY A 193 -24.40 -6.86 8.85
N ASP A 194 -23.72 -7.84 9.47
CA ASP A 194 -23.19 -7.69 10.82
C ASP A 194 -22.12 -6.60 10.83
N ARG A 195 -21.85 -6.05 12.01
CA ARG A 195 -20.86 -4.98 12.18
C ARG A 195 -20.03 -5.21 13.42
N TYR A 196 -18.75 -4.93 13.33
CA TYR A 196 -17.85 -4.90 14.48
C TYR A 196 -17.11 -3.57 14.52
N ALA A 197 -16.94 -3.01 15.71
CA ALA A 197 -16.06 -1.87 15.97
C ALA A 197 -15.24 -2.17 17.23
N GLY A 198 -13.92 -2.12 17.11
CA GLY A 198 -13.03 -2.40 18.23
C GLY A 198 -11.60 -2.72 17.80
N GLU A 199 -10.94 -3.54 18.60
CA GLU A 199 -9.54 -3.90 18.44
C GLU A 199 -9.30 -5.13 17.53
N TYR A 200 -8.17 -5.09 16.84
CA TYR A 200 -7.68 -6.13 15.95
C TYR A 200 -6.22 -6.47 16.26
N PHE A 201 -5.88 -7.75 16.16
CA PHE A 201 -4.52 -8.22 16.21
C PHE A 201 -4.30 -9.30 15.15
N GLY A 202 -3.51 -9.00 14.12
CA GLY A 202 -3.15 -9.97 13.08
C GLY A 202 -4.36 -10.50 12.33
N ASP A 203 -5.19 -9.60 11.79
CA ASP A 203 -6.46 -9.86 11.09
C ASP A 203 -7.62 -10.38 11.94
N LYS A 204 -7.39 -10.67 13.21
CA LYS A 204 -8.41 -11.22 14.11
C LYS A 204 -8.95 -10.14 15.02
N ILE A 205 -10.26 -10.20 15.28
CA ILE A 205 -10.90 -9.44 16.34
C ILE A 205 -10.26 -9.82 17.68
N HIS A 206 -9.80 -8.83 18.43
CA HIS A 206 -9.05 -9.02 19.67
C HIS A 206 -9.38 -7.90 20.66
N GLY A 207 -9.02 -8.05 21.93
CA GLY A 207 -9.13 -6.97 22.90
C GLY A 207 -10.58 -6.58 23.17
N PHE A 208 -10.90 -5.29 23.22
CA PHE A 208 -12.26 -4.82 23.49
C PHE A 208 -12.99 -4.35 22.22
N GLY A 209 -14.29 -4.61 22.15
CA GLY A 209 -15.11 -4.10 21.06
C GLY A 209 -16.57 -4.48 21.13
N VAL A 210 -17.34 -3.89 20.24
CA VAL A 210 -18.78 -4.08 20.11
C VAL A 210 -19.09 -4.77 18.79
N TYR A 211 -19.88 -5.84 18.86
CA TYR A 211 -20.37 -6.57 17.69
C TYR A 211 -21.88 -6.45 17.61
N HIS A 212 -22.39 -5.89 16.52
CA HIS A 212 -23.81 -5.81 16.20
C HIS A 212 -24.16 -6.90 15.19
N PHE A 213 -25.12 -7.74 15.55
CA PHE A 213 -25.69 -8.73 14.67
C PHE A 213 -26.87 -8.12 13.91
N THR A 214 -27.04 -8.51 12.65
CA THR A 214 -28.18 -8.11 11.81
C THR A 214 -29.54 -8.46 12.39
N ASN A 215 -29.62 -9.53 13.17
CA ASN A 215 -30.85 -9.93 13.87
C ASN A 215 -31.23 -9.01 15.04
N GLY A 216 -30.47 -7.93 15.28
CA GLY A 216 -30.69 -6.95 16.35
C GLY A 216 -30.04 -7.30 17.68
N HIS A 217 -29.34 -8.44 17.78
CA HIS A 217 -28.54 -8.77 18.95
C HIS A 217 -27.24 -7.96 18.93
N TYR A 218 -26.58 -7.84 20.06
CA TYR A 218 -25.22 -7.30 20.11
C TYR A 218 -24.43 -7.84 21.29
N TYR A 219 -23.10 -7.80 21.17
CA TYR A 219 -22.17 -8.15 22.24
C TYR A 219 -21.22 -6.99 22.51
N GLU A 220 -20.98 -6.72 23.79
CA GLU A 220 -20.07 -5.70 24.29
C GLU A 220 -19.14 -6.35 25.31
N GLY A 221 -17.84 -6.39 25.03
CA GLY A 221 -16.88 -6.95 25.98
C GLY A 221 -15.56 -7.30 25.34
N ALA A 222 -14.84 -8.21 25.99
CA ALA A 222 -13.54 -8.68 25.54
C ALA A 222 -13.65 -9.78 24.48
N TRP A 223 -12.60 -9.86 23.67
CA TRP A 223 -12.43 -10.71 22.51
C TRP A 223 -11.02 -11.28 22.48
N HIS A 224 -10.90 -12.51 22.00
CA HIS A 224 -9.63 -13.15 21.75
C HIS A 224 -9.74 -14.02 20.50
N GLU A 225 -8.90 -13.74 19.51
CA GLU A 225 -8.79 -14.54 18.28
C GLU A 225 -10.14 -14.77 17.57
N GLY A 226 -10.98 -13.73 17.51
CA GLY A 226 -12.30 -13.79 16.88
C GLY A 226 -13.43 -14.34 17.75
N ARG A 227 -13.15 -14.73 19.00
CA ARG A 227 -14.15 -15.29 19.92
C ARG A 227 -14.38 -14.36 21.10
N ARG A 228 -15.62 -14.34 21.61
CA ARG A 228 -15.93 -13.69 22.89
C ARG A 228 -15.11 -14.35 24.00
N GLN A 229 -14.42 -13.55 24.79
CA GLN A 229 -13.52 -14.01 25.85
C GLN A 229 -13.60 -13.03 27.02
N GLY A 230 -13.37 -13.50 28.25
CA GLY A 230 -13.39 -12.67 29.45
C GLY A 230 -14.76 -12.06 29.75
N ILE A 231 -14.78 -10.93 30.44
CA ILE A 231 -16.04 -10.31 30.87
C ILE A 231 -16.74 -9.59 29.69
N GLY A 232 -18.04 -9.82 29.56
CA GLY A 232 -18.86 -9.17 28.54
C GLY A 232 -20.36 -9.33 28.74
N SER A 233 -21.13 -8.55 27.97
CA SER A 233 -22.59 -8.53 27.94
C SER A 233 -23.08 -8.87 26.54
N TYR A 234 -23.90 -9.90 26.42
CA TYR A 234 -24.68 -10.19 25.23
C TYR A 234 -26.11 -9.71 25.42
N THR A 235 -26.59 -8.83 24.55
CA THR A 235 -27.96 -8.32 24.60
C THR A 235 -28.75 -8.84 23.40
N PHE A 236 -29.90 -9.45 23.69
CA PHE A 236 -30.86 -9.93 22.70
C PHE A 236 -31.71 -8.79 22.17
N ARG A 237 -32.37 -9.00 21.01
CA ARG A 237 -33.25 -7.99 20.40
C ARG A 237 -34.40 -7.57 21.31
N ASN A 238 -34.89 -8.48 22.16
CA ASN A 238 -35.94 -8.22 23.13
C ASN A 238 -35.47 -7.41 24.36
N GLY A 239 -34.18 -7.09 24.45
CA GLY A 239 -33.59 -6.35 25.58
C GLY A 239 -32.99 -7.24 26.67
N ASP A 240 -33.23 -8.56 26.65
CA ASP A 240 -32.66 -9.47 27.63
C ASP A 240 -31.14 -9.48 27.53
N ARG A 241 -30.45 -9.61 28.67
CA ARG A 241 -28.99 -9.58 28.74
C ARG A 241 -28.44 -10.82 29.41
N ARG A 242 -27.42 -11.40 28.78
CA ARG A 242 -26.54 -12.43 29.36
C ARG A 242 -25.18 -11.83 29.59
N CYS A 243 -24.90 -11.54 30.85
CA CYS A 243 -23.64 -10.94 31.30
C CYS A 243 -22.81 -11.96 32.06
N GLY A 244 -21.48 -11.83 31.99
CA GLY A 244 -20.56 -12.62 32.78
C GLY A 244 -19.27 -12.96 32.05
N GLU A 245 -18.65 -14.05 32.47
CA GLU A 245 -17.37 -14.52 31.94
C GLU A 245 -17.58 -15.47 30.74
N TRP A 246 -16.98 -15.11 29.62
CA TRP A 246 -16.98 -15.85 28.37
C TRP A 246 -15.64 -16.54 28.16
N ASP A 247 -15.68 -17.78 27.70
CA ASP A 247 -14.48 -18.51 27.28
C ASP A 247 -14.75 -19.20 25.94
N ALA A 248 -13.89 -18.92 24.96
CA ALA A 248 -13.99 -19.44 23.60
C ALA A 248 -15.39 -19.30 22.98
N GLY A 249 -16.08 -18.19 23.26
CA GLY A 249 -17.41 -17.89 22.72
C GLY A 249 -18.59 -18.42 23.55
N THR A 250 -18.35 -19.10 24.67
CA THR A 250 -19.40 -19.67 25.54
C THR A 250 -19.42 -18.96 26.90
N LEU A 251 -20.60 -18.63 27.41
CA LEU A 251 -20.75 -18.06 28.75
C LEU A 251 -20.51 -19.16 29.79
N LYS A 252 -19.47 -19.03 30.61
CA LYS A 252 -19.10 -19.99 31.65
C LYS A 252 -19.72 -19.64 32.99
N GLN A 253 -19.63 -18.37 33.37
CA GLN A 253 -20.20 -17.85 34.62
C GLN A 253 -21.12 -16.69 34.30
N SER A 254 -22.39 -16.78 34.72
CA SER A 254 -23.32 -15.65 34.61
C SER A 254 -23.11 -14.69 35.79
N LEU A 255 -23.12 -13.39 35.51
CA LEU A 255 -23.01 -12.32 36.49
C LEU A 255 -24.18 -11.34 36.34
N PRO A 256 -24.58 -10.66 37.44
CA PRO A 256 -25.57 -9.59 37.38
C PRO A 256 -25.12 -8.48 36.40
N PRO A 257 -26.02 -7.94 35.55
CA PRO A 257 -25.68 -6.90 34.58
C PRO A 257 -25.09 -5.61 35.19
N LEU A 258 -25.43 -5.32 36.44
CA LEU A 258 -24.97 -4.13 37.18
C LEU A 258 -23.75 -4.40 38.06
N SER A 259 -23.11 -5.57 37.95
CA SER A 259 -21.85 -5.82 38.64
C SER A 259 -20.74 -4.92 38.08
N ASP A 260 -19.86 -4.43 38.95
CA ASP A 260 -18.78 -3.51 38.59
C ASP A 260 -17.90 -4.06 37.45
N VAL A 261 -17.61 -5.35 37.47
CA VAL A 261 -16.77 -6.00 36.44
C VAL A 261 -17.45 -5.97 35.07
N VAL A 262 -18.76 -6.22 35.00
CA VAL A 262 -19.52 -6.16 33.75
C VAL A 262 -19.62 -4.72 33.26
N LEU A 263 -19.92 -3.78 34.14
CA LEU A 263 -20.04 -2.36 33.79
C LEU A 263 -18.71 -1.82 33.21
N ARG A 264 -17.58 -2.12 33.85
CA ARG A 264 -16.25 -1.70 33.35
C ARG A 264 -15.93 -2.30 31.99
N ALA A 265 -16.20 -3.60 31.78
CA ALA A 265 -15.94 -4.26 30.52
C ALA A 265 -16.80 -3.70 29.37
N VAL A 266 -18.08 -3.44 29.63
CA VAL A 266 -19.00 -2.81 28.67
C VAL A 266 -18.56 -1.38 28.35
N GLN A 267 -18.17 -0.59 29.36
CA GLN A 267 -17.65 0.76 29.16
C GLN A 267 -16.36 0.76 28.32
N ALA A 268 -15.44 -0.16 28.59
CA ALA A 268 -14.21 -0.33 27.80
C ALA A 268 -14.55 -0.67 26.34
N ALA A 269 -15.42 -1.66 26.11
CA ALA A 269 -15.87 -2.05 24.77
C ALA A 269 -16.50 -0.90 23.99
N ARG A 270 -17.41 -0.14 24.61
CA ARG A 270 -18.06 1.03 23.99
C ARG A 270 -17.06 2.13 23.65
N LYS A 271 -16.17 2.47 24.59
CA LYS A 271 -15.13 3.49 24.37
C LYS A 271 -14.18 3.08 23.24
N THR A 272 -13.78 1.82 23.20
CA THR A 272 -12.92 1.30 22.12
C THR A 272 -13.65 1.31 20.77
N ALA A 273 -14.93 0.92 20.74
CA ALA A 273 -15.74 1.00 19.53
C ALA A 273 -15.91 2.45 19.04
N GLU A 274 -16.17 3.40 19.94
CA GLU A 274 -16.26 4.83 19.63
C GLU A 274 -14.93 5.35 19.05
N ASN A 275 -13.80 5.00 19.66
CA ASN A 275 -12.49 5.37 19.15
C ASN A 275 -12.20 4.77 17.76
N ALA A 276 -12.65 3.54 17.50
CA ALA A 276 -12.53 2.89 16.20
C ALA A 276 -13.38 3.58 15.12
N ILE A 277 -14.60 4.01 15.48
CA ILE A 277 -15.50 4.76 14.60
C ILE A 277 -14.93 6.15 14.28
N ASN A 278 -14.36 6.81 15.29
CA ASN A 278 -13.78 8.16 15.19
C ASN A 278 -12.33 8.18 14.70
N LEU A 279 -11.81 7.06 14.22
CA LEU A 279 -10.46 6.99 13.69
C LEU A 279 -10.29 7.98 12.52
N LYS A 280 -9.24 8.80 12.59
CA LYS A 280 -8.96 9.82 11.57
C LYS A 280 -8.80 9.17 10.20
N ARG A 281 -9.65 9.56 9.26
CA ARG A 281 -9.61 9.04 7.89
C ARG A 281 -8.52 9.73 7.05
N VAL A 282 -8.10 9.04 5.98
CA VAL A 282 -7.03 9.48 5.07
C VAL A 282 -7.50 9.68 3.62
N ASP A 283 -8.82 9.78 3.39
CA ASP A 283 -9.40 9.88 2.05
C ASP A 283 -8.84 11.06 1.26
N ASP A 284 -8.63 12.21 1.89
CA ASP A 284 -8.08 13.41 1.24
C ASP A 284 -6.64 13.21 0.77
N GLN A 285 -5.80 12.58 1.59
CA GLN A 285 -4.41 12.28 1.28
C GLN A 285 -4.32 11.26 0.15
N VAL A 286 -5.14 10.22 0.20
CA VAL A 286 -5.27 9.23 -0.88
C VAL A 286 -5.73 9.91 -2.17
N ASN A 287 -6.78 10.73 -2.13
CA ASN A 287 -7.31 11.41 -3.31
C ASN A 287 -6.24 12.32 -3.95
N LYS A 288 -5.49 13.07 -3.13
CA LYS A 288 -4.36 13.88 -3.61
C LYS A 288 -3.28 13.02 -4.28
N ALA A 289 -2.91 11.88 -3.67
CA ALA A 289 -1.93 10.97 -4.25
C ALA A 289 -2.39 10.33 -5.55
N VAL A 290 -3.67 9.95 -5.67
CA VAL A 290 -4.24 9.39 -6.91
C VAL A 290 -4.27 10.43 -8.04
N ILE A 291 -4.61 11.69 -7.73
CA ILE A 291 -4.59 12.79 -8.69
C ILE A 291 -3.15 13.05 -9.15
N ALA A 292 -2.19 13.11 -8.23
CA ALA A 292 -0.78 13.30 -8.55
C ALA A 292 -0.23 12.14 -9.39
N ALA A 293 -0.54 10.88 -9.05
CA ALA A 293 -0.18 9.71 -9.85
C ALA A 293 -0.77 9.74 -11.26
N SER A 294 -1.99 10.25 -11.42
CA SER A 294 -2.62 10.38 -12.74
C SER A 294 -1.94 11.47 -13.58
N LYS A 295 -1.47 12.56 -12.94
CA LYS A 295 -0.68 13.61 -13.60
C LYS A 295 0.71 13.09 -14.00
N ALA A 296 1.41 12.42 -13.08
CA ALA A 296 2.72 11.80 -13.35
C ALA A 296 2.64 10.78 -14.50
N ALA A 297 1.64 9.89 -14.49
CA ALA A 297 1.44 8.94 -15.59
C ALA A 297 1.17 9.65 -16.93
N THR A 298 0.50 10.81 -16.91
CA THR A 298 0.28 11.60 -18.14
C THR A 298 1.57 12.22 -18.65
N ALA A 299 2.39 12.80 -17.75
CA ALA A 299 3.71 13.31 -18.09
C ALA A 299 4.64 12.20 -18.63
N ALA A 300 4.63 11.02 -17.99
CA ALA A 300 5.34 9.84 -18.43
C ALA A 300 4.99 9.43 -19.87
N ARG A 301 3.70 9.35 -20.21
CA ARG A 301 3.27 9.05 -21.60
C ARG A 301 3.72 10.12 -22.59
N VAL A 302 3.71 11.40 -22.21
CA VAL A 302 4.22 12.48 -23.07
C VAL A 302 5.73 12.35 -23.28
N ALA A 303 6.50 12.03 -22.24
CA ALA A 303 7.94 11.79 -22.34
C ALA A 303 8.24 10.57 -23.22
N ALA A 304 7.48 9.49 -23.08
CA ALA A 304 7.58 8.29 -23.91
C ALA A 304 7.35 8.59 -25.40
N VAL A 305 6.29 9.34 -25.75
CA VAL A 305 6.03 9.76 -27.14
C VAL A 305 7.20 10.57 -27.71
N LYS A 306 7.78 11.49 -26.92
CA LYS A 306 8.95 12.25 -27.35
C LYS A 306 10.18 11.37 -27.53
N ALA A 307 10.43 10.42 -26.62
CA ALA A 307 11.53 9.48 -26.71
C ALA A 307 11.48 8.67 -28.02
N VAL A 308 10.31 8.15 -28.37
CA VAL A 308 10.09 7.41 -29.62
C VAL A 308 10.30 8.33 -30.83
N GLN A 309 9.77 9.56 -30.81
CA GLN A 309 9.97 10.52 -31.91
C GLN A 309 11.45 10.88 -32.09
N ASN A 310 12.17 11.13 -31.01
CA ASN A 310 13.60 11.43 -31.05
C ASN A 310 14.39 10.28 -31.69
N ARG A 311 14.06 9.03 -31.33
CA ARG A 311 14.66 7.84 -31.94
C ARG A 311 14.38 7.74 -33.44
N MET A 312 13.13 8.01 -33.87
CA MET A 312 12.76 8.03 -35.29
C MET A 312 13.51 9.12 -36.07
N ASP A 313 13.74 10.27 -35.43
CA ASP A 313 14.49 11.40 -35.97
C ASP A 313 16.03 11.20 -35.93
N GLY A 314 16.52 10.07 -35.42
CA GLY A 314 17.96 9.82 -35.24
C GLY A 314 18.63 10.69 -34.16
N LYS A 315 17.84 11.27 -33.25
CA LYS A 315 18.30 12.07 -32.11
C LYS A 315 18.38 11.17 -30.88
N PHE A 316 19.60 10.75 -30.55
CA PHE A 316 19.82 9.90 -29.38
C PHE A 316 20.02 10.73 -28.11
N CYS A 317 19.59 10.17 -26.98
CA CYS A 317 19.76 10.78 -25.67
C CYS A 317 21.25 10.88 -25.29
N ASP A 318 21.63 12.00 -24.68
CA ASP A 318 22.99 12.23 -24.16
C ASP A 318 23.14 11.51 -22.81
N THR A 319 23.80 10.35 -22.80
CA THR A 319 23.90 9.48 -21.60
C THR A 319 24.95 9.94 -20.58
N ASP A 320 25.86 10.86 -20.94
CA ASP A 320 27.03 11.22 -20.13
C ASP A 320 26.80 12.39 -19.15
N VAL A 321 25.54 12.79 -18.91
CA VAL A 321 25.20 14.07 -18.24
C VAL A 321 24.36 13.93 -16.99
#